data_AF-A0A7V2HYI4-F1
#
_entry.id   AF-A0A7V2HYI4-F1
#
_cell.length_a   1.000
_cell.length_b   1.000
_cell.length_c   1.000
_cell.angle_alpha   90.00
_cell.angle_beta   90.00
_cell.angle_gamma   90.00
#
_symmetry.space_group_name_H-M   'P 1'
#
loop_
_entity.id
_entity.type
_entity.pdbx_description
1 polymer ?
#
loop_
_entity_poly.entity_id
_entity_poly.type
_entity_poly.pdbx_seq_one_letter_code
_entity_poly.pdbx_strand_id
1 'polypeptide(L)'
;MKIKKLPDYVINKISAGEVINSPSDVIKELIENSIDANSSEITIQVKGKGLSFIKIKDNGEGIEKEDLLNITKKNWTSKLSNFEDLFNLKTFGFRGEALHSISNVSRMIIRSSIDGIEGYEAKFESGNLIDFRNCYCNKGTTIIVKDLFFNVPIRRNFLSSSKTEMKKIKNVILNYVLAFEWITFKLNLSNKHLVFEKTNNRDERIKMIFGGFQKKVLRTSEFSLELYIFDKSIENRIFVNLRPVVDNKISQILSKLNYIIFINVNPKDVDVNVHPKKLEVKFSKNINIYNELKKFISENKDIKIKPKYIQISNQSKIENKPKFITTISKNSILIIHRERALRKIYFQKLLSKQYKTQMLTFPYTFKIKLPDESLKILKVYGFSVIAKENEIIINGIPDIIESLNYEDMESILKSLDNKKHAFEVEAFLNEVLEIAVKYSKLSDDEIILKLLFLKNPNFDHNNRRIIYEIDLNEIENKF
;
A
#
# COMPACT_ATOMS: atom_id res chain seq x y z
N MET A 1 -10.43 30.29 33.97
CA MET A 1 -10.18 30.57 32.53
C MET A 1 -11.47 31.13 31.94
N LYS A 2 -11.49 32.36 31.39
CA LYS A 2 -12.72 32.92 30.79
C LYS A 2 -12.90 32.39 29.36
N ILE A 3 -14.08 31.88 29.05
CA ILE A 3 -14.47 31.47 27.69
C ILE A 3 -14.46 32.71 26.79
N LYS A 4 -13.83 32.63 25.61
CA LYS A 4 -13.78 33.72 24.61
C LYS A 4 -14.07 33.16 23.21
N LYS A 5 -14.69 33.97 22.36
CA LYS A 5 -14.88 33.67 20.94
C LYS A 5 -13.52 33.63 20.24
N LEU A 6 -13.26 32.57 19.47
CA LEU A 6 -12.05 32.47 18.67
C LEU A 6 -12.10 33.48 17.51
N PRO A 7 -10.96 34.10 17.12
CA PRO A 7 -10.88 34.89 15.90
C PRO A 7 -11.24 34.05 14.67
N ASP A 8 -11.91 34.67 13.68
CA ASP A 8 -12.41 33.95 12.49
C ASP A 8 -11.28 33.26 11.70
N TYR A 9 -10.07 33.84 11.66
CA TYR A 9 -8.91 33.20 11.03
C TYR A 9 -8.47 31.91 11.75
N VAL A 10 -8.67 31.80 13.07
CA VAL A 10 -8.38 30.59 13.85
C VAL A 10 -9.45 29.55 13.62
N ILE A 11 -10.73 29.96 13.63
CA ILE A 11 -11.87 29.08 13.32
C ILE A 11 -11.70 28.49 11.92
N ASN A 12 -11.38 29.31 10.91
CA ASN A 12 -11.19 28.87 9.53
C ASN A 12 -9.98 27.93 9.37
N LYS A 13 -8.89 28.15 10.14
CA LYS A 13 -7.74 27.23 10.16
C LYS A 13 -8.07 25.89 10.83
N ILE A 14 -8.91 25.89 11.85
CA ILE A 14 -9.37 24.67 12.53
C ILE A 14 -10.33 23.88 11.60
N SER A 15 -11.34 24.54 11.03
CA SER A 15 -12.35 23.90 10.17
C SER A 15 -11.78 23.43 8.83
N ALA A 16 -10.88 24.19 8.20
CA ALA A 16 -10.15 23.71 7.02
C ALA A 16 -9.27 22.48 7.35
N GLY A 17 -8.82 22.41 8.60
CA GLY A 17 -8.11 21.29 9.18
C GLY A 17 -8.96 20.03 9.44
N GLU A 18 -10.29 20.13 9.41
CA GLU A 18 -11.18 18.96 9.54
C GLU A 18 -11.46 18.33 8.17
N VAL A 19 -11.58 19.15 7.11
CA VAL A 19 -11.99 18.70 5.77
C VAL A 19 -10.82 18.16 4.92
N ILE A 20 -9.66 18.82 4.89
CA ILE A 20 -8.54 18.45 3.99
C ILE A 20 -7.29 18.03 4.79
N ASN A 21 -7.07 16.72 4.95
CA ASN A 21 -6.03 16.16 5.83
C ASN A 21 -4.72 15.79 5.13
N SER A 22 -4.74 15.61 3.82
CA SER A 22 -3.60 15.15 3.04
C SER A 22 -3.65 15.68 1.60
N PRO A 23 -2.51 15.71 0.87
CA PRO A 23 -2.51 16.01 -0.55
C PRO A 23 -3.41 15.07 -1.37
N SER A 24 -3.56 13.81 -0.94
CA SER A 24 -4.48 12.87 -1.59
C SER A 24 -5.95 13.25 -1.43
N ASP A 25 -6.34 13.88 -0.31
CA ASP A 25 -7.70 14.39 -0.12
C ASP A 25 -7.97 15.55 -1.10
N VAL A 26 -7.01 16.46 -1.29
CA VAL A 26 -7.11 17.54 -2.29
C VAL A 26 -7.33 16.97 -3.68
N ILE A 27 -6.50 15.99 -4.09
CA ILE A 27 -6.60 15.37 -5.41
C ILE A 27 -7.94 14.66 -5.59
N LYS A 28 -8.42 13.95 -4.56
CA LYS A 28 -9.74 13.31 -4.55
C LYS A 28 -10.84 14.32 -4.86
N GLU A 29 -10.94 15.39 -4.07
CA GLU A 29 -12.00 16.39 -4.22
C GLU A 29 -11.95 17.10 -5.57
N LEU A 30 -10.76 17.40 -6.07
CA LEU A 30 -10.60 18.04 -7.38
C LEU A 30 -10.96 17.10 -8.55
N ILE A 31 -10.63 15.81 -8.47
CA ILE A 31 -11.06 14.82 -9.48
C ILE A 31 -12.58 14.67 -9.46
N GLU A 32 -13.19 14.59 -8.27
CA GLU A 32 -14.64 14.49 -8.11
C GLU A 32 -15.36 15.71 -8.70
N ASN A 33 -14.82 16.92 -8.51
CA ASN A 33 -15.36 18.12 -9.14
C ASN A 33 -15.29 18.06 -10.66
N SER A 34 -14.18 17.58 -11.23
CA SER A 34 -14.06 17.40 -12.69
C SER A 34 -15.07 16.36 -13.21
N ILE A 35 -15.30 15.27 -12.49
CA ILE A 35 -16.29 14.24 -12.86
C ILE A 35 -17.71 14.81 -12.78
N ASP A 36 -18.05 15.51 -11.70
CA ASP A 36 -19.35 16.16 -11.53
C ASP A 36 -19.61 17.22 -12.62
N ALA A 37 -18.56 17.81 -13.22
CA ALA A 37 -18.63 18.72 -14.35
C ALA A 37 -18.70 18.02 -15.72
N ASN A 38 -19.04 16.72 -15.75
CA ASN A 38 -19.21 15.91 -16.97
C ASN A 38 -17.97 15.85 -17.88
N SER A 39 -16.78 15.87 -17.28
CA SER A 39 -15.51 15.84 -18.03
C SER A 39 -15.26 14.50 -18.72
N SER A 40 -14.77 14.54 -19.96
CA SER A 40 -14.35 13.35 -20.71
C SER A 40 -12.83 13.12 -20.69
N GLU A 41 -12.05 14.13 -20.30
CA GLU A 41 -10.61 14.08 -20.14
C GLU A 41 -10.18 14.83 -18.88
N ILE A 42 -9.36 14.19 -18.04
CA ILE A 42 -8.81 14.78 -16.82
C ILE A 42 -7.28 14.61 -16.83
N THR A 43 -6.56 15.72 -16.76
CA THR A 43 -5.10 15.79 -16.65
C THR A 43 -4.69 16.13 -15.22
N ILE A 44 -3.88 15.29 -14.60
CA ILE A 44 -3.43 15.41 -13.22
C ILE A 44 -1.91 15.52 -13.21
N GLN A 45 -1.39 16.62 -12.66
CA GLN A 45 0.03 16.85 -12.49
C GLN A 45 0.37 17.09 -11.03
N VAL A 46 1.36 16.36 -10.52
CA VAL A 46 1.78 16.44 -9.12
C VAL A 46 3.30 16.57 -9.04
N LYS A 47 3.78 17.60 -8.32
CA LYS A 47 5.21 17.77 -7.97
C LYS A 47 5.36 17.89 -6.46
N GLY A 48 6.57 17.62 -5.97
CA GLY A 48 6.89 17.72 -4.53
C GLY A 48 5.92 16.95 -3.62
N LYS A 49 5.44 15.79 -4.08
CA LYS A 49 4.48 14.91 -3.36
C LYS A 49 3.13 15.58 -3.08
N GLY A 50 2.74 16.55 -3.90
CA GLY A 50 1.50 17.30 -3.78
C GLY A 50 1.56 18.46 -2.79
N LEU A 51 2.71 18.71 -2.16
CA LEU A 51 2.88 19.87 -1.28
C LEU A 51 3.28 21.13 -2.05
N SER A 52 4.22 21.01 -2.98
CA SER A 52 4.65 22.18 -3.76
C SER A 52 3.68 22.51 -4.89
N PHE A 53 3.09 21.49 -5.51
CA PHE A 53 2.27 21.68 -6.70
C PHE A 53 1.33 20.50 -6.96
N ILE A 54 0.04 20.81 -7.11
CA ILE A 54 -0.99 19.95 -7.69
C ILE A 54 -1.67 20.77 -8.80
N LYS A 55 -1.89 20.18 -9.96
CA LYS A 55 -2.70 20.76 -11.02
C LYS A 55 -3.67 19.71 -11.55
N ILE A 56 -4.95 20.03 -11.56
CA ILE A 56 -5.98 19.24 -12.23
C ILE A 56 -6.60 20.11 -13.32
N LYS A 57 -6.59 19.60 -14.53
CA LYS A 57 -7.22 20.23 -15.70
C LYS A 57 -8.25 19.25 -16.25
N ASP A 58 -9.43 19.73 -16.52
CA ASP A 58 -10.48 19.00 -17.19
C ASP A 58 -11.02 19.76 -18.41
N ASN A 59 -11.91 19.09 -19.14
CA ASN A 59 -12.64 19.64 -20.29
C ASN A 59 -14.16 19.65 -20.05
N GLY A 60 -14.58 19.79 -18.78
CA GLY A 60 -15.98 19.77 -18.39
C GLY A 60 -16.74 21.04 -18.79
N GLU A 61 -17.84 21.29 -18.09
CA GLU A 61 -18.74 22.42 -18.35
C GLU A 61 -18.12 23.80 -18.09
N GLY A 62 -17.09 23.87 -17.24
CA GLY A 62 -16.51 25.14 -16.80
C GLY A 62 -17.25 25.75 -15.60
N ILE A 63 -16.83 26.94 -15.19
CA ILE A 63 -17.39 27.68 -14.05
C ILE A 63 -17.69 29.10 -14.52
N GLU A 64 -18.88 29.61 -14.18
CA GLU A 64 -19.29 30.98 -14.47
C GLU A 64 -18.45 32.01 -13.71
N LYS A 65 -18.40 33.23 -14.26
CA LYS A 65 -17.66 34.36 -13.69
C LYS A 65 -18.09 34.65 -12.25
N GLU A 66 -19.39 34.68 -12.01
CA GLU A 66 -19.98 35.02 -10.72
C GLU A 66 -19.69 33.93 -9.68
N ASP A 67 -19.76 32.66 -10.09
CA ASP A 67 -19.41 31.52 -9.25
C ASP A 67 -17.92 31.49 -8.89
N LEU A 68 -17.02 31.82 -9.83
CA LEU A 68 -15.59 31.94 -9.54
C LEU A 68 -15.29 33.00 -8.48
N LEU A 69 -16.01 34.12 -8.49
CA LEU A 69 -15.88 35.17 -7.47
C LEU A 69 -16.41 34.74 -6.10
N ASN A 70 -17.34 33.80 -6.07
CA ASN A 70 -18.01 33.32 -4.85
C ASN A 70 -17.49 31.97 -4.34
N ILE A 71 -16.56 31.32 -5.04
CA ILE A 71 -16.14 29.93 -4.81
C ILE A 71 -15.49 29.68 -3.44
N THR A 72 -14.97 30.72 -2.80
CA THR A 72 -14.40 30.66 -1.44
C THR A 72 -15.32 31.23 -0.38
N LYS A 73 -16.58 31.55 -0.68
CA LYS A 73 -17.57 31.92 0.34
C LYS A 73 -18.14 30.65 0.99
N LYS A 74 -18.23 30.66 2.32
CA LYS A 74 -18.78 29.54 3.11
C LYS A 74 -20.27 29.38 2.80
N ASN A 75 -20.76 28.14 2.66
CA ASN A 75 -22.17 27.77 2.40
C ASN A 75 -22.72 28.07 0.99
N TRP A 76 -21.87 28.16 -0.04
CA TRP A 76 -22.31 28.34 -1.43
C TRP A 76 -22.05 27.06 -2.24
N THR A 77 -23.09 26.47 -2.83
CA THR A 77 -22.97 25.32 -3.74
C THR A 77 -24.03 25.40 -4.84
N SER A 78 -23.66 25.02 -6.07
CA SER A 78 -24.61 24.84 -7.18
C SER A 78 -25.33 23.49 -7.16
N LYS A 79 -25.03 22.61 -6.18
CA LYS A 79 -25.39 21.18 -6.20
C LYS A 79 -26.54 20.79 -5.27
N LEU A 80 -27.07 21.72 -4.47
CA LEU A 80 -28.23 21.50 -3.59
C LEU A 80 -29.16 22.71 -3.67
N SER A 81 -30.42 22.47 -4.03
CA SER A 81 -31.45 23.51 -4.11
C SER A 81 -32.50 23.37 -3.00
N ASN A 82 -32.71 22.15 -2.48
CA ASN A 82 -33.63 21.84 -1.39
C ASN A 82 -33.03 20.77 -0.43
N PHE A 83 -33.65 20.56 0.74
CA PHE A 83 -33.18 19.59 1.75
C PHE A 83 -33.33 18.13 1.27
N GLU A 84 -34.24 17.87 0.34
CA GLU A 84 -34.55 16.54 -0.21
C GLU A 84 -33.45 16.04 -1.18
N ASP A 85 -32.74 16.96 -1.84
CA ASP A 85 -31.58 16.69 -2.70
C ASP A 85 -30.43 15.99 -1.93
N LEU A 86 -30.38 16.14 -0.60
CA LEU A 86 -29.41 15.47 0.28
C LEU A 86 -29.56 13.93 0.24
N PHE A 87 -30.75 13.43 -0.09
CA PHE A 87 -31.06 12.00 -0.15
C PHE A 87 -30.99 11.41 -1.57
N ASN A 88 -30.81 12.25 -2.60
CA ASN A 88 -30.78 11.87 -4.03
C ASN A 88 -29.38 12.04 -4.68
N LEU A 89 -28.30 11.92 -3.90
CA LEU A 89 -26.93 12.26 -4.29
C LEU A 89 -26.37 11.49 -5.51
N LYS A 90 -26.69 11.97 -6.71
CA LYS A 90 -26.04 11.57 -7.97
C LYS A 90 -24.62 12.13 -8.13
N THR A 91 -24.26 13.16 -7.36
CA THR A 91 -22.96 13.87 -7.44
C THR A 91 -22.03 13.51 -6.30
N PHE A 92 -20.71 13.61 -6.52
CA PHE A 92 -19.69 13.23 -5.54
C PHE A 92 -19.56 14.24 -4.40
N GLY A 93 -19.68 15.54 -4.70
CA GLY A 93 -19.61 16.65 -3.73
C GLY A 93 -20.94 17.41 -3.57
N PHE A 94 -21.24 17.91 -2.36
CA PHE A 94 -22.47 18.68 -2.09
C PHE A 94 -22.27 19.90 -1.17
N ARG A 95 -21.05 20.16 -0.67
CA ARG A 95 -20.86 21.10 0.45
C ARG A 95 -20.35 22.49 0.06
N GLY A 96 -19.85 22.73 -1.15
CA GLY A 96 -19.16 24.01 -1.44
C GLY A 96 -17.90 24.29 -0.59
N GLU A 97 -17.57 23.39 0.35
CA GLU A 97 -16.54 23.56 1.37
C GLU A 97 -15.15 23.12 0.88
N ALA A 98 -15.07 22.28 -0.16
CA ALA A 98 -13.80 21.69 -0.60
C ALA A 98 -12.83 22.76 -1.14
N LEU A 99 -13.27 23.56 -2.13
CA LEU A 99 -12.43 24.60 -2.72
C LEU A 99 -12.13 25.72 -1.71
N HIS A 100 -13.11 26.10 -0.88
CA HIS A 100 -12.90 27.00 0.25
C HIS A 100 -11.80 26.47 1.20
N SER A 101 -11.91 25.22 1.66
CA SER A 101 -10.94 24.60 2.57
C SER A 101 -9.55 24.51 1.95
N ILE A 102 -9.44 24.11 0.68
CA ILE A 102 -8.17 24.06 -0.06
C ILE A 102 -7.56 25.48 -0.14
N SER A 103 -8.36 26.49 -0.49
CA SER A 103 -7.89 27.88 -0.61
C SER A 103 -7.38 28.47 0.70
N ASN A 104 -7.97 28.07 1.84
CA ASN A 104 -7.57 28.53 3.17
C ASN A 104 -6.17 28.05 3.58
N VAL A 105 -5.72 26.92 3.04
CA VAL A 105 -4.45 26.28 3.43
C VAL A 105 -3.45 26.19 2.27
N SER A 106 -3.66 26.92 1.18
CA SER A 106 -2.78 26.90 0.01
C SER A 106 -2.80 28.22 -0.77
N ARG A 107 -1.98 28.28 -1.82
CA ARG A 107 -2.06 29.29 -2.87
C ARG A 107 -2.73 28.65 -4.09
N MET A 108 -3.99 29.00 -4.33
CA MET A 108 -4.83 28.34 -5.33
C MET A 108 -5.07 29.27 -6.53
N ILE A 109 -5.04 28.72 -7.73
CA ILE A 109 -5.38 29.42 -8.98
C ILE A 109 -6.43 28.58 -9.69
N ILE A 110 -7.53 29.20 -10.08
CA ILE A 110 -8.56 28.59 -10.90
C ILE A 110 -8.62 29.35 -12.22
N ARG A 111 -8.59 28.60 -13.33
CA ARG A 111 -8.90 29.11 -14.67
C ARG A 111 -10.09 28.33 -15.20
N SER A 112 -11.10 29.01 -15.70
CA SER A 112 -12.25 28.31 -16.30
C SER A 112 -12.85 29.08 -17.47
N SER A 113 -13.40 28.34 -18.41
CA SER A 113 -14.22 28.85 -19.52
C SER A 113 -15.35 27.85 -19.81
N ILE A 114 -16.53 28.38 -20.17
CA ILE A 114 -17.74 27.58 -20.46
C ILE A 114 -17.85 27.28 -21.96
N ASP A 115 -17.41 28.21 -22.80
CA ASP A 115 -17.49 28.16 -24.25
C ASP A 115 -16.11 27.95 -24.92
N GLY A 116 -15.02 28.14 -24.18
CA GLY A 116 -13.65 28.14 -24.69
C GLY A 116 -13.25 29.42 -25.42
N ILE A 117 -14.08 30.46 -25.39
CA ILE A 117 -13.86 31.75 -26.05
C ILE A 117 -13.43 32.78 -25.00
N GLU A 118 -14.25 32.99 -23.98
CA GLU A 118 -13.93 33.85 -22.84
C GLU A 118 -13.72 32.99 -21.59
N GLY A 119 -12.65 33.27 -20.86
CA GLY A 119 -12.35 32.59 -19.61
C GLY A 119 -11.88 33.57 -18.54
N TYR A 120 -11.86 33.08 -17.32
CA TYR A 120 -11.49 33.86 -16.15
C TYR A 120 -10.44 33.15 -15.33
N GLU A 121 -9.48 33.90 -14.80
CA GLU A 121 -8.50 33.44 -13.83
C GLU A 121 -8.77 34.12 -12.48
N ALA A 122 -8.97 33.31 -11.44
CA ALA A 122 -9.07 33.75 -10.07
C ALA A 122 -7.90 33.17 -9.25
N LYS A 123 -7.20 34.02 -8.50
CA LYS A 123 -6.12 33.62 -7.59
C LYS A 123 -6.53 33.83 -6.15
N PHE A 124 -6.30 32.82 -5.34
CA PHE A 124 -6.65 32.80 -3.93
C PHE A 124 -5.42 32.51 -3.07
N GLU A 125 -5.31 33.20 -1.93
CA GLU A 125 -4.32 32.91 -0.90
C GLU A 125 -4.95 33.02 0.49
N SER A 126 -4.83 31.95 1.28
CA SER A 126 -5.44 31.85 2.62
C SER A 126 -6.94 32.20 2.63
N GLY A 127 -7.67 31.74 1.61
CA GLY A 127 -9.12 31.93 1.49
C GLY A 127 -9.55 33.21 0.76
N ASN A 128 -8.65 34.18 0.61
CA ASN A 128 -8.97 35.49 0.06
C ASN A 128 -8.68 35.54 -1.43
N LEU A 129 -9.56 36.18 -2.21
CA LEU A 129 -9.32 36.50 -3.61
C LEU A 129 -8.25 37.61 -3.70
N ILE A 130 -7.13 37.31 -4.34
CA ILE A 130 -5.97 38.21 -4.46
C ILE A 130 -5.94 38.90 -5.82
N ASP A 131 -6.39 38.20 -6.86
CA ASP A 131 -6.35 38.68 -8.24
C ASP A 131 -7.47 38.00 -9.03
N PHE A 132 -8.10 38.76 -9.93
CA PHE A 132 -9.14 38.29 -10.83
C PHE A 132 -9.01 38.98 -12.17
N ARG A 133 -8.92 38.20 -13.25
CA ARG A 133 -8.74 38.73 -14.61
C ARG A 133 -9.33 37.84 -15.68
N ASN A 134 -9.61 38.44 -16.82
CA ASN A 134 -9.93 37.70 -18.05
C ASN A 134 -8.70 36.93 -18.53
N CYS A 135 -8.93 35.75 -19.10
CA CYS A 135 -7.90 34.94 -19.72
C CYS A 135 -8.48 34.12 -20.88
N TYR A 136 -7.63 33.78 -21.86
CA TYR A 136 -7.99 32.82 -22.88
C TYR A 136 -7.65 31.41 -22.40
N CYS A 137 -8.67 30.55 -22.31
CA CYS A 137 -8.49 29.14 -22.01
C CYS A 137 -9.56 28.29 -22.71
N ASN A 138 -9.19 27.06 -23.06
CA ASN A 138 -10.14 26.10 -23.63
C ASN A 138 -11.28 25.83 -22.62
N LYS A 139 -12.43 25.41 -23.13
CA LYS A 139 -13.56 24.95 -22.33
C LYS A 139 -13.14 23.95 -21.24
N GLY A 140 -13.71 24.12 -20.05
CA GLY A 140 -13.46 23.34 -18.84
C GLY A 140 -12.78 24.15 -17.75
N THR A 141 -12.18 23.44 -16.79
CA THR A 141 -11.56 24.06 -15.62
C THR A 141 -10.13 23.58 -15.42
N THR A 142 -9.25 24.48 -14.99
CA THR A 142 -7.90 24.17 -14.51
C THR A 142 -7.73 24.73 -13.11
N ILE A 143 -7.50 23.85 -12.14
CA ILE A 143 -7.22 24.21 -10.74
C ILE A 143 -5.76 23.87 -10.45
N ILE A 144 -5.02 24.86 -9.96
CA ILE A 144 -3.62 24.74 -9.55
C ILE A 144 -3.54 25.08 -8.06
N VAL A 145 -3.01 24.15 -7.27
CA VAL A 145 -2.76 24.30 -5.84
C VAL A 145 -1.26 24.31 -5.61
N LYS A 146 -0.74 25.39 -5.04
CA LYS A 146 0.67 25.57 -4.68
C LYS A 146 0.83 25.71 -3.18
N ASP A 147 2.00 25.29 -2.68
CA ASP A 147 2.42 25.47 -1.30
C ASP A 147 1.36 25.02 -0.29
N LEU A 148 0.83 23.81 -0.48
CA LEU A 148 -0.19 23.23 0.41
C LEU A 148 0.36 23.16 1.85
N PHE A 149 -0.46 23.62 2.79
CA PHE A 149 -0.17 23.73 4.21
C PHE A 149 0.91 24.77 4.59
N PHE A 150 1.24 25.75 3.73
CA PHE A 150 2.27 26.76 4.03
C PHE A 150 1.98 27.58 5.29
N ASN A 151 0.70 27.85 5.58
CA ASN A 151 0.25 28.66 6.72
C ASN A 151 -0.20 27.83 7.95
N VAL A 152 0.01 26.50 7.91
CA VAL A 152 -0.24 25.53 9.00
C VAL A 152 0.96 24.56 9.15
N PRO A 153 2.13 25.06 9.62
CA PRO A 153 3.40 24.33 9.59
C PRO A 153 3.42 23.06 10.43
N ILE A 154 2.69 23.03 11.55
CA ILE A 154 2.55 21.83 12.38
C ILE A 154 1.96 20.70 11.54
N ARG A 155 0.87 20.94 10.80
CA ARG A 155 0.22 19.95 9.93
C ARG A 155 1.16 19.42 8.85
N ARG A 156 1.99 20.29 8.29
CA ARG A 156 3.03 19.92 7.32
C ARG A 156 4.04 18.92 7.91
N ASN A 157 4.36 19.02 9.20
CA ASN A 157 5.27 18.12 9.91
C ASN A 157 4.61 16.79 10.32
N PHE A 158 3.28 16.75 10.46
CA PHE A 158 2.52 15.53 10.79
C PHE A 158 2.23 14.63 9.57
N LEU A 159 2.60 15.06 8.36
CA LEU A 159 2.45 14.22 7.17
C LEU A 159 3.36 12.98 7.27
N SER A 160 2.86 11.86 6.73
CA SER A 160 3.61 10.61 6.70
C SER A 160 4.88 10.73 5.86
N SER A 161 5.70 9.67 5.87
CA SER A 161 6.90 9.62 5.03
C SER A 161 6.58 9.97 3.56
N SER A 162 7.58 10.53 2.90
CA SER A 162 7.49 10.93 1.49
C SER A 162 7.03 9.82 0.54
N LYS A 163 7.39 8.57 0.84
CA LYS A 163 6.97 7.40 0.05
C LYS A 163 5.50 7.06 0.32
N THR A 164 5.05 7.18 1.57
CA THR A 164 3.68 6.90 2.00
C THR A 164 2.68 7.86 1.36
N GLU A 165 2.96 9.17 1.35
CA GLU A 165 2.06 10.17 0.75
C GLU A 165 1.92 9.97 -0.77
N MET A 166 3.03 9.71 -1.46
CA MET A 166 2.98 9.40 -2.90
C MET A 166 2.17 8.13 -3.19
N LYS A 167 2.24 7.12 -2.31
CA LYS A 167 1.42 5.91 -2.42
C LYS A 167 -0.08 6.24 -2.27
N LYS A 168 -0.46 7.04 -1.27
CA LYS A 168 -1.85 7.49 -1.08
C LYS A 168 -2.37 8.23 -2.31
N ILE A 169 -1.59 9.16 -2.88
CA ILE A 169 -1.95 9.90 -4.10
C ILE A 169 -2.21 8.94 -5.26
N LYS A 170 -1.29 8.02 -5.52
CA LYS A 170 -1.44 7.03 -6.60
C LYS A 170 -2.68 6.16 -6.40
N ASN A 171 -2.95 5.73 -5.17
CA ASN A 171 -4.10 4.89 -4.85
C ASN A 171 -5.42 5.63 -5.08
N VAL A 172 -5.53 6.89 -4.65
CA VAL A 172 -6.70 7.73 -4.91
C VAL A 172 -6.93 7.88 -6.41
N ILE A 173 -5.90 8.30 -7.17
CA ILE A 173 -6.02 8.47 -8.62
C ILE A 173 -6.46 7.15 -9.29
N LEU A 174 -5.83 6.04 -8.92
CA LEU A 174 -6.13 4.73 -9.51
C LEU A 174 -7.57 4.30 -9.25
N ASN A 175 -8.16 4.64 -8.10
CA ASN A 175 -9.56 4.34 -7.82
C ASN A 175 -10.50 5.02 -8.82
N TYR A 176 -10.28 6.31 -9.12
CA TYR A 176 -11.11 7.01 -10.11
C TYR A 176 -10.83 6.56 -11.54
N VAL A 177 -9.57 6.25 -11.89
CA VAL A 177 -9.23 5.69 -13.19
C VAL A 177 -9.97 4.36 -13.44
N LEU A 178 -10.17 3.55 -12.39
CA LEU A 178 -10.89 2.28 -12.48
C LEU A 178 -12.42 2.45 -12.48
N ALA A 179 -12.93 3.42 -11.73
CA ALA A 179 -14.37 3.66 -11.60
C ALA A 179 -14.99 4.38 -12.80
N PHE A 180 -14.20 5.14 -13.55
CA PHE A 180 -14.68 5.98 -14.66
C PHE A 180 -14.02 5.55 -15.97
N GLU A 181 -14.40 4.37 -16.47
CA GLU A 181 -13.79 3.80 -17.67
C GLU A 181 -13.95 4.66 -18.93
N TRP A 182 -14.98 5.50 -19.00
CA TRP A 182 -15.27 6.39 -20.13
C TRP A 182 -14.48 7.70 -20.14
N ILE A 183 -13.67 7.98 -19.11
CA ILE A 183 -12.84 9.20 -19.02
C ILE A 183 -11.38 8.88 -19.38
N THR A 184 -10.74 9.76 -20.15
CA THR A 184 -9.29 9.70 -20.39
C THR A 184 -8.55 10.38 -19.23
N PHE A 185 -7.64 9.66 -18.56
CA PHE A 185 -6.80 10.22 -17.50
C PHE A 185 -5.34 10.38 -17.96
N LYS A 186 -4.81 11.60 -17.88
CA LYS A 186 -3.41 11.92 -18.20
C LYS A 186 -2.67 12.27 -16.92
N LEU A 187 -1.72 11.45 -16.49
CA LEU A 187 -0.97 11.64 -15.26
C LEU A 187 0.46 12.11 -15.54
N ASN A 188 0.88 13.18 -14.88
CA ASN A 188 2.27 13.63 -14.82
C ASN A 188 2.74 13.64 -13.36
N LEU A 189 3.37 12.54 -12.94
CA LEU A 189 3.82 12.31 -11.57
C LEU A 189 5.35 12.22 -11.54
N SER A 190 6.03 13.21 -10.97
CA SER A 190 7.50 13.19 -10.76
C SER A 190 8.29 12.77 -12.03
N ASN A 191 7.98 13.39 -13.17
CA ASN A 191 8.56 13.14 -14.51
C ASN A 191 8.15 11.82 -15.18
N LYS A 192 7.18 11.08 -14.64
CA LYS A 192 6.52 9.97 -15.35
C LYS A 192 5.22 10.45 -15.96
N HIS A 193 5.10 10.25 -17.27
CA HIS A 193 3.89 10.49 -18.03
C HIS A 193 3.16 9.16 -18.24
N LEU A 194 1.94 9.05 -17.74
CA LEU A 194 1.06 7.90 -17.94
C LEU A 194 -0.24 8.40 -18.56
N VAL A 195 -0.75 7.67 -19.54
CA VAL A 195 -2.04 7.97 -20.17
C VAL A 195 -2.90 6.73 -20.05
N PHE A 196 -4.10 6.92 -19.52
CA PHE A 196 -5.13 5.90 -19.44
C PHE A 196 -6.29 6.37 -20.33
N GLU A 197 -6.30 5.95 -21.59
CA GLU A 197 -7.33 6.34 -22.56
C GLU A 197 -8.70 5.79 -22.16
N LYS A 198 -9.79 6.50 -22.51
CA LYS A 198 -11.15 5.99 -22.35
C LYS A 198 -11.32 4.61 -23.01
N THR A 199 -12.08 3.74 -22.38
CA THR A 199 -12.37 2.38 -22.88
C THR A 199 -13.87 2.18 -23.05
N ASN A 200 -14.28 1.16 -23.82
CA ASN A 200 -15.71 0.91 -24.09
C ASN A 200 -16.41 0.28 -22.89
N ASN A 201 -15.65 -0.46 -22.09
CA ASN A 201 -16.15 -1.15 -20.91
C ASN A 201 -15.07 -1.20 -19.82
N ARG A 202 -15.52 -1.57 -18.62
CA ARG A 202 -14.67 -1.73 -17.43
C ARG A 202 -13.65 -2.84 -17.57
N ASP A 203 -13.96 -3.91 -18.30
CA ASP A 203 -13.09 -5.07 -18.49
C ASP A 203 -11.81 -4.65 -19.22
N GLU A 204 -11.93 -3.85 -20.29
CA GLU A 204 -10.81 -3.25 -21.02
C GLU A 204 -9.96 -2.35 -20.12
N ARG A 205 -10.59 -1.49 -19.31
CA ARG A 205 -9.89 -0.60 -18.37
C ARG A 205 -9.04 -1.39 -17.39
N ILE A 206 -9.63 -2.39 -16.75
CA ILE A 206 -8.96 -3.23 -15.77
C ILE A 206 -7.83 -4.03 -16.43
N LYS A 207 -8.07 -4.57 -17.63
CA LYS A 207 -7.07 -5.32 -18.38
C LYS A 207 -5.87 -4.47 -18.76
N MET A 208 -6.10 -3.22 -19.17
CA MET A 208 -5.03 -2.27 -19.49
C MET A 208 -4.11 -1.99 -18.29
N ILE A 209 -4.65 -1.97 -17.07
CA ILE A 209 -3.92 -1.60 -15.86
C ILE A 209 -3.24 -2.81 -15.21
N PHE A 210 -3.95 -3.93 -15.09
CA PHE A 210 -3.51 -5.09 -14.29
C PHE A 210 -3.21 -6.34 -15.14
N GLY A 211 -3.57 -6.36 -16.42
CA GLY A 211 -3.44 -7.52 -17.29
C GLY A 211 -4.61 -8.51 -17.16
N GLY A 212 -4.33 -9.80 -17.29
CA GLY A 212 -5.37 -10.84 -17.24
C GLY A 212 -6.02 -11.00 -15.86
N PHE A 213 -7.32 -11.30 -15.86
CA PHE A 213 -8.13 -11.57 -14.67
C PHE A 213 -9.20 -12.62 -14.97
N GLN A 214 -9.76 -13.21 -13.92
CA GLN A 214 -11.00 -13.97 -13.98
C GLN A 214 -12.16 -13.09 -13.54
N LYS A 215 -13.20 -12.95 -14.37
CA LYS A 215 -14.42 -12.19 -14.04
C LYS A 215 -15.52 -13.15 -13.59
N LYS A 216 -16.21 -12.78 -12.51
CA LYS A 216 -17.38 -13.46 -11.96
C LYS A 216 -18.47 -12.43 -11.72
N VAL A 217 -19.70 -12.72 -12.13
CA VAL A 217 -20.82 -11.77 -12.05
C VAL A 217 -21.97 -12.40 -11.27
N LEU A 218 -22.52 -11.66 -10.32
CA LEU A 218 -23.74 -12.00 -9.58
C LEU A 218 -24.79 -10.94 -9.87
N ARG A 219 -26.01 -11.35 -10.19
CA ARG A 219 -27.16 -10.46 -10.36
C ARG A 219 -28.30 -10.98 -9.49
N THR A 220 -28.79 -10.14 -8.60
CA THR A 220 -29.98 -10.38 -7.79
C THR A 220 -31.04 -9.34 -8.15
N SER A 221 -32.23 -9.44 -7.56
CA SER A 221 -33.28 -8.42 -7.70
C SER A 221 -32.90 -7.08 -7.04
N GLU A 222 -31.98 -7.09 -6.08
CA GLU A 222 -31.65 -5.94 -5.23
C GLU A 222 -30.33 -5.27 -5.65
N PHE A 223 -29.37 -6.04 -6.16
CA PHE A 223 -28.07 -5.53 -6.56
C PHE A 223 -27.42 -6.37 -7.66
N SER A 224 -26.42 -5.78 -8.33
CA SER A 224 -25.51 -6.50 -9.19
C SER A 224 -24.07 -6.34 -8.73
N LEU A 225 -23.25 -7.35 -8.99
CA LEU A 225 -21.88 -7.41 -8.55
C LEU A 225 -20.99 -7.98 -9.65
N GLU A 226 -19.88 -7.31 -9.91
CA GLU A 226 -18.80 -7.77 -10.78
C GLU A 226 -17.54 -7.94 -9.95
N LEU A 227 -17.05 -9.19 -9.87
CA LEU A 227 -15.85 -9.57 -9.14
C LEU A 227 -14.74 -9.94 -10.14
N TYR A 228 -13.63 -9.21 -10.07
CA TYR A 228 -12.42 -9.43 -10.86
C TYR A 228 -11.35 -10.02 -9.94
N ILE A 229 -10.84 -11.19 -10.30
CA ILE A 229 -9.89 -11.96 -9.50
C ILE A 229 -8.56 -12.05 -10.24
N PHE A 230 -7.47 -11.78 -9.53
CA PHE A 230 -6.12 -11.70 -10.10
C PHE A 230 -5.16 -12.70 -9.45
N ASP A 231 -4.34 -13.34 -10.28
CA ASP A 231 -3.26 -14.22 -9.81
C ASP A 231 -2.11 -13.43 -9.17
N LYS A 232 -1.80 -12.26 -9.73
CA LYS A 232 -0.76 -11.36 -9.21
C LYS A 232 -1.26 -10.64 -7.95
N SER A 233 -0.33 -10.30 -7.06
CA SER A 233 -0.65 -9.49 -5.87
C SER A 233 -1.01 -8.07 -6.32
N ILE A 234 -2.21 -7.63 -5.96
CA ILE A 234 -2.70 -6.27 -6.17
C ILE A 234 -3.32 -5.77 -4.87
N GLU A 235 -3.42 -4.45 -4.71
CA GLU A 235 -4.22 -3.90 -3.63
C GLU A 235 -5.71 -4.12 -3.90
N ASN A 236 -6.40 -4.73 -2.94
CA ASN A 236 -7.82 -5.01 -3.05
C ASN A 236 -8.65 -3.72 -3.07
N ARG A 237 -9.70 -3.69 -3.89
CA ARG A 237 -10.56 -2.52 -4.06
C ARG A 237 -12.03 -2.90 -4.09
N ILE A 238 -12.84 -2.13 -3.38
CA ILE A 238 -14.29 -2.28 -3.31
C ILE A 238 -14.91 -0.98 -3.82
N PHE A 239 -15.81 -1.09 -4.77
CA PHE A 239 -16.59 0.01 -5.29
C PHE A 239 -18.07 -0.24 -5.09
N VAL A 240 -18.80 0.75 -4.57
CA VAL A 240 -20.26 0.71 -4.44
C VAL A 240 -20.81 1.92 -5.20
N ASN A 241 -21.61 1.68 -6.23
CA ASN A 241 -22.11 2.72 -7.15
C ASN A 241 -20.96 3.63 -7.64
N LEU A 242 -19.86 3.01 -8.09
CA LEU A 242 -18.63 3.64 -8.56
C LEU A 242 -17.84 4.45 -7.50
N ARG A 243 -18.29 4.48 -6.24
CA ARG A 243 -17.54 5.10 -5.15
C ARG A 243 -16.57 4.10 -4.52
N PRO A 244 -15.29 4.43 -4.34
CA PRO A 244 -14.36 3.58 -3.61
C PRO A 244 -14.73 3.54 -2.12
N VAL A 245 -14.89 2.34 -1.57
CA VAL A 245 -15.27 2.14 -0.17
C VAL A 245 -14.34 1.13 0.52
N VAL A 246 -14.36 1.17 1.85
CA VAL A 246 -13.72 0.20 2.73
C VAL A 246 -14.82 -0.52 3.49
N ASP A 247 -15.00 -1.81 3.20
CA ASP A 247 -15.92 -2.68 3.94
C ASP A 247 -15.15 -3.90 4.46
N ASN A 248 -15.01 -3.98 5.79
CA ASN A 248 -14.27 -5.03 6.46
C ASN A 248 -14.94 -6.41 6.31
N LYS A 249 -16.27 -6.49 6.22
CA LYS A 249 -17.00 -7.76 6.07
C LYS A 249 -16.81 -8.33 4.67
N ILE A 250 -16.94 -7.51 3.63
CA ILE A 250 -16.61 -7.92 2.25
C ILE A 250 -15.14 -8.33 2.17
N SER A 251 -14.25 -7.54 2.78
CA SER A 251 -12.82 -7.85 2.82
C SER A 251 -12.52 -9.18 3.51
N GLN A 252 -13.25 -9.51 4.57
CA GLN A 252 -13.12 -10.79 5.27
C GLN A 252 -13.61 -11.96 4.41
N ILE A 253 -14.75 -11.81 3.73
CA ILE A 253 -15.30 -12.83 2.83
C ILE A 253 -14.33 -13.11 1.68
N LEU A 254 -13.78 -12.06 1.06
CA LEU A 254 -12.87 -12.16 -0.08
C LEU A 254 -11.38 -12.22 0.31
N SER A 255 -11.07 -12.43 1.58
CA SER A 255 -9.72 -12.35 2.15
C SER A 255 -8.68 -13.27 1.49
N LYS A 256 -9.13 -14.33 0.80
CA LYS A 256 -8.25 -15.30 0.11
C LYS A 256 -7.96 -14.92 -1.35
N LEU A 257 -8.49 -13.80 -1.83
CA LEU A 257 -8.41 -13.37 -3.23
C LEU A 257 -7.65 -12.05 -3.33
N ASN A 258 -6.96 -11.87 -4.46
CA ASN A 258 -6.65 -10.51 -4.91
C ASN A 258 -7.80 -10.08 -5.81
N TYR A 259 -8.50 -9.02 -5.44
CA TYR A 259 -9.76 -8.69 -6.08
C TYR A 259 -9.98 -7.21 -6.31
N ILE A 260 -10.76 -6.95 -7.36
CA ILE A 260 -11.48 -5.70 -7.51
C ILE A 260 -12.95 -6.07 -7.63
N ILE A 261 -13.79 -5.45 -6.82
CA ILE A 261 -15.23 -5.71 -6.79
C ILE A 261 -16.00 -4.43 -7.03
N PHE A 262 -16.96 -4.49 -7.95
CA PHE A 262 -17.92 -3.42 -8.23
C PHE A 262 -19.31 -3.91 -7.85
N ILE A 263 -19.97 -3.16 -6.98
CA ILE A 263 -21.32 -3.45 -6.48
C ILE A 263 -22.21 -2.30 -6.93
N ASN A 264 -23.28 -2.61 -7.64
CA ASN A 264 -24.30 -1.64 -8.04
C ASN A 264 -25.59 -1.96 -7.29
N VAL A 265 -26.06 -0.98 -6.53
CA VAL A 265 -27.26 -1.08 -5.68
C VAL A 265 -28.13 0.13 -5.96
N ASN A 266 -29.45 -0.01 -5.79
CA ASN A 266 -30.34 1.15 -5.82
C ASN A 266 -29.84 2.22 -4.81
N PRO A 267 -29.60 3.48 -5.25
CA PRO A 267 -29.09 4.54 -4.37
C PRO A 267 -29.93 4.79 -3.11
N LYS A 268 -31.23 4.48 -3.14
CA LYS A 268 -32.12 4.60 -1.98
C LYS A 268 -31.79 3.63 -0.84
N ASP A 269 -31.13 2.53 -1.17
CA ASP A 269 -30.83 1.45 -0.23
C ASP A 269 -29.39 1.47 0.28
N VAL A 270 -28.64 2.54 0.00
CA VAL A 270 -27.25 2.73 0.44
C VAL A 270 -27.07 4.13 1.01
N ASP A 271 -26.74 4.22 2.30
CA ASP A 271 -26.30 5.46 2.91
C ASP A 271 -24.78 5.60 2.77
N VAL A 272 -24.36 6.62 2.01
CA VAL A 272 -22.96 6.96 1.74
C VAL A 272 -22.42 8.07 2.66
N ASN A 273 -23.26 8.67 3.51
CA ASN A 273 -22.91 9.80 4.36
C ASN A 273 -22.60 9.38 5.81
N VAL A 274 -22.03 8.18 5.99
CA VAL A 274 -21.73 7.60 7.31
C VAL A 274 -20.43 8.15 7.91
N HIS A 275 -19.46 8.51 7.07
CA HIS A 275 -18.14 8.96 7.51
C HIS A 275 -17.73 10.27 6.79
N PRO A 276 -17.00 11.21 7.43
CA PRO A 276 -16.59 12.48 6.83
C PRO A 276 -15.85 12.35 5.50
N LYS A 277 -15.05 11.27 5.34
CA LYS A 277 -14.32 10.95 4.09
C LYS A 277 -15.13 10.15 3.05
N LYS A 278 -16.37 9.77 3.37
CA LYS A 278 -17.28 8.94 2.55
C LYS A 278 -16.68 7.60 2.10
N LEU A 279 -15.75 7.04 2.89
CA LEU A 279 -15.10 5.76 2.61
C LEU A 279 -15.91 4.56 3.13
N GLU A 280 -16.92 4.79 3.97
CA GLU A 280 -17.76 3.75 4.54
C GLU A 280 -19.19 3.94 4.05
N VAL A 281 -19.87 2.82 3.77
CA VAL A 281 -21.27 2.81 3.34
C VAL A 281 -22.07 1.89 4.24
N LYS A 282 -23.34 2.25 4.46
CA LYS A 282 -24.28 1.42 5.22
C LYS A 282 -25.41 1.00 4.29
N PHE A 283 -25.49 -0.31 4.05
CA PHE A 283 -26.57 -0.91 3.29
C PHE A 283 -27.86 -0.97 4.12
N SER A 284 -29.00 -0.83 3.45
CA SER A 284 -30.32 -1.09 4.04
C SER A 284 -30.40 -2.52 4.57
N LYS A 285 -31.17 -2.74 5.65
CA LYS A 285 -31.31 -4.06 6.29
C LYS A 285 -31.87 -5.14 5.36
N ASN A 286 -32.61 -4.72 4.33
CA ASN A 286 -33.22 -5.63 3.38
C ASN A 286 -32.20 -6.22 2.40
N ILE A 287 -31.05 -5.57 2.23
CA ILE A 287 -30.03 -6.01 1.29
C ILE A 287 -29.04 -6.95 1.97
N ASN A 288 -29.08 -8.23 1.59
CA ASN A 288 -28.21 -9.24 2.17
C ASN A 288 -26.96 -9.53 1.32
N ILE A 289 -26.21 -8.48 0.96
CA ILE A 289 -24.97 -8.58 0.16
C ILE A 289 -23.99 -9.59 0.76
N TYR A 290 -23.85 -9.62 2.08
CA TYR A 290 -22.85 -10.46 2.73
C TYR A 290 -23.15 -11.96 2.59
N ASN A 291 -24.42 -12.37 2.75
CA ASN A 291 -24.78 -13.78 2.63
C ASN A 291 -24.79 -14.23 1.16
N GLU A 292 -25.32 -13.39 0.27
CA GLU A 292 -25.30 -13.67 -1.17
C GLU A 292 -23.87 -13.75 -1.70
N LEU A 293 -22.97 -12.88 -1.26
CA LEU A 293 -21.56 -12.95 -1.63
C LEU A 293 -20.89 -14.23 -1.10
N LYS A 294 -21.17 -14.65 0.14
CA LYS A 294 -20.65 -15.91 0.68
C LYS A 294 -21.13 -17.11 -0.14
N LYS A 295 -22.44 -17.15 -0.44
CA LYS A 295 -23.06 -18.18 -1.26
C LYS A 295 -22.42 -18.22 -2.65
N PHE A 296 -22.31 -17.07 -3.29
CA PHE A 296 -21.69 -16.92 -4.61
C PHE A 296 -20.23 -17.44 -4.65
N ILE A 297 -19.44 -17.13 -3.63
CA ILE A 297 -18.06 -17.64 -3.53
C ILE A 297 -18.04 -19.16 -3.29
N SER A 298 -18.96 -19.69 -2.48
CA SER A 298 -19.03 -21.14 -2.20
C SER A 298 -19.46 -21.97 -3.42
N GLU A 299 -20.32 -21.41 -4.28
CA GLU A 299 -20.81 -22.05 -5.50
C GLU A 299 -19.75 -22.02 -6.62
N ASN A 300 -18.90 -21.00 -6.64
CA ASN A 300 -17.83 -20.85 -7.64
C ASN A 300 -16.52 -21.51 -7.18
N LYS A 301 -16.51 -22.84 -7.02
CA LYS A 301 -15.34 -23.63 -6.57
C LYS A 301 -14.10 -23.51 -7.47
N ASP A 302 -14.26 -23.07 -8.72
CA ASP A 302 -13.16 -22.83 -9.67
C ASP A 302 -12.33 -21.57 -9.36
N ILE A 303 -12.77 -20.76 -8.40
CA ILE A 303 -11.97 -19.65 -7.89
C ILE A 303 -10.71 -20.28 -7.28
N LYS A 304 -9.55 -20.09 -7.91
CA LYS A 304 -8.26 -20.55 -7.37
C LYS A 304 -7.96 -19.77 -6.09
N ILE A 305 -8.44 -20.32 -4.98
CA ILE A 305 -8.22 -19.82 -3.64
C ILE A 305 -6.71 -19.91 -3.36
N LYS A 306 -6.03 -18.77 -3.24
CA LYS A 306 -4.67 -18.78 -2.69
C LYS A 306 -4.73 -19.32 -1.26
N PRO A 307 -3.80 -20.19 -0.85
CA PRO A 307 -3.66 -20.52 0.57
C PRO A 307 -3.49 -19.21 1.35
N LYS A 308 -4.28 -19.08 2.42
CA LYS A 308 -4.43 -17.84 3.17
C LYS A 308 -3.20 -17.67 4.06
N TYR A 309 -2.23 -16.86 3.64
CA TYR A 309 -1.21 -16.36 4.57
C TYR A 309 -1.92 -15.40 5.54
N ILE A 310 -2.35 -15.91 6.69
CA ILE A 310 -2.74 -15.07 7.81
C ILE A 310 -1.44 -14.64 8.46
N GLN A 311 -0.98 -13.41 8.19
CA GLN A 311 -0.07 -12.75 9.10
C GLN A 311 -0.86 -12.48 10.38
N ILE A 312 -0.68 -13.33 11.39
CA ILE A 312 -1.05 -12.96 12.74
C ILE A 312 -0.06 -11.85 13.13
N SER A 313 -0.53 -10.61 13.12
CA SER A 313 0.19 -9.52 13.76
C SER A 313 0.19 -9.81 15.25
N ASN A 314 1.21 -10.51 15.73
CA ASN A 314 1.48 -10.61 17.15
C ASN A 314 1.85 -9.20 17.63
N GLN A 315 0.90 -8.54 18.29
CA GLN A 315 1.21 -7.47 19.21
C GLN A 315 2.00 -8.07 20.37
N SER A 316 3.30 -8.25 20.18
CA SER A 316 4.24 -8.37 21.29
C SER A 316 5.32 -7.32 21.09
N LYS A 317 5.15 -6.20 21.79
CA LYS A 317 6.25 -5.31 22.14
C LYS A 317 7.17 -6.08 23.11
N ILE A 318 8.03 -6.95 22.60
CA ILE A 318 9.26 -7.43 23.25
C ILE A 318 10.22 -7.73 22.09
N GLU A 319 11.46 -7.25 22.17
CA GLU A 319 12.51 -7.31 21.15
C GLU A 319 12.99 -8.72 20.74
N ASN A 320 12.27 -9.79 21.09
CA ASN A 320 12.59 -11.15 20.68
C ASN A 320 11.57 -11.68 19.68
N LYS A 321 12.03 -11.97 18.45
CA LYS A 321 11.21 -12.63 17.42
C LYS A 321 10.58 -13.92 18.02
N PRO A 322 9.30 -14.22 17.75
CA PRO A 322 8.63 -15.37 18.34
C PRO A 322 9.33 -16.69 17.94
N LYS A 323 9.39 -17.63 18.90
CA LYS A 323 10.02 -18.95 18.70
C LYS A 323 9.32 -19.79 17.63
N PHE A 324 8.02 -19.57 17.43
CA PHE A 324 7.19 -20.27 16.47
C PHE A 324 6.55 -19.28 15.48
N ILE A 325 6.55 -19.66 14.20
CA ILE A 325 5.78 -19.03 13.14
C ILE A 325 4.50 -19.83 13.01
N THR A 326 3.35 -19.17 12.98
CA THR A 326 2.06 -19.82 12.75
C THR A 326 1.52 -19.39 11.40
N THR A 327 1.11 -20.35 10.58
CA THR A 327 0.49 -20.10 9.27
C THR A 327 -0.64 -21.09 9.06
N ILE A 328 -1.59 -20.75 8.19
CA ILE A 328 -2.79 -21.57 7.97
C ILE A 328 -2.75 -22.12 6.55
N SER A 329 -2.84 -23.44 6.44
CA SER A 329 -3.05 -24.17 5.19
C SER A 329 -4.55 -24.40 4.97
N LYS A 330 -4.93 -25.11 3.89
CA LYS A 330 -6.34 -25.26 3.46
C LYS A 330 -7.28 -25.75 4.57
N ASN A 331 -6.86 -26.69 5.40
CA ASN A 331 -7.65 -27.23 6.51
C ASN A 331 -6.86 -27.38 7.82
N SER A 332 -5.75 -26.66 7.97
CA SER A 332 -4.85 -26.90 9.10
C SER A 332 -4.06 -25.67 9.51
N ILE A 333 -3.69 -25.61 10.79
CA ILE A 333 -2.76 -24.63 11.33
C ILE A 333 -1.38 -25.27 11.34
N LEU A 334 -0.44 -24.68 10.60
CA LEU A 334 0.97 -25.01 10.64
C LEU A 334 1.66 -24.18 11.73
N ILE A 335 2.27 -24.87 12.69
CA ILE A 335 3.17 -24.30 13.69
C ILE A 335 4.59 -24.68 13.28
N ILE A 336 5.38 -23.68 12.91
CA ILE A 336 6.73 -23.85 12.38
C ILE A 336 7.73 -23.35 13.41
N HIS A 337 8.67 -24.20 13.82
CA HIS A 337 9.74 -23.79 14.74
C HIS A 337 10.76 -22.90 13.99
N ARG A 338 10.78 -21.61 14.32
CA ARG A 338 11.52 -20.58 13.55
C ARG A 338 13.01 -20.88 13.41
N GLU A 339 13.67 -21.18 14.52
CA GLU A 339 15.11 -21.46 14.55
C GLU A 339 15.49 -22.71 13.73
N ARG A 340 14.73 -23.81 13.89
CA ARG A 340 14.96 -25.05 13.13
C ARG A 340 14.72 -24.86 11.64
N ALA A 341 13.72 -24.05 11.26
CA ALA A 341 13.46 -23.69 9.88
C ALA A 341 14.64 -22.90 9.27
N LEU A 342 15.14 -21.89 9.97
CA LEU A 342 16.32 -21.12 9.55
C LEU A 342 17.56 -22.00 9.42
N ARG A 343 17.85 -22.84 10.44
CA ARG A 343 18.95 -23.81 10.38
C ARG A 343 18.84 -24.71 9.15
N LYS A 344 17.65 -25.24 8.85
CA LYS A 344 17.42 -26.10 7.67
C LYS A 344 17.68 -25.37 6.35
N ILE A 345 17.18 -24.13 6.22
CA ILE A 345 17.38 -23.29 5.03
C ILE A 345 18.87 -22.99 4.82
N TYR A 346 19.55 -22.53 5.86
CA TYR A 346 20.97 -22.20 5.76
C TYR A 346 21.83 -23.45 5.58
N PHE A 347 21.51 -24.57 6.23
CA PHE A 347 22.20 -25.85 6.02
C PHE A 347 22.09 -26.33 4.58
N GLN A 348 20.91 -26.23 3.96
CA GLN A 348 20.76 -26.58 2.54
C GLN A 348 21.61 -25.66 1.64
N LYS A 349 21.67 -24.36 1.94
CA LYS A 349 22.53 -23.42 1.23
C LYS A 349 24.02 -23.77 1.44
N LEU A 350 24.39 -24.27 2.62
CA LEU A 350 25.75 -24.72 2.88
C LEU A 350 26.11 -26.01 2.09
N LEU A 351 25.15 -26.91 1.92
CA LEU A 351 25.37 -28.12 1.13
C LEU A 351 25.49 -27.86 -0.37
N SER A 352 24.86 -26.80 -0.89
CA SER A 352 24.95 -26.49 -2.33
C SER A 352 26.33 -25.99 -2.75
N LYS A 353 27.16 -25.52 -1.81
CA LYS A 353 28.50 -24.93 -2.02
C LYS A 353 28.54 -23.79 -3.06
N GLN A 354 27.40 -23.15 -3.33
CA GLN A 354 27.29 -22.02 -4.25
C GLN A 354 27.12 -20.73 -3.44
N TYR A 355 28.24 -20.07 -3.13
CA TYR A 355 28.25 -18.83 -2.36
C TYR A 355 28.75 -17.66 -3.19
N LYS A 356 28.28 -16.48 -2.83
CA LYS A 356 28.92 -15.22 -3.21
C LYS A 356 29.69 -14.71 -2.00
N THR A 357 30.93 -14.27 -2.21
CA THR A 357 31.68 -13.58 -1.15
C THR A 357 31.32 -12.11 -1.15
N GLN A 358 30.85 -11.62 -0.01
CA GLN A 358 30.63 -10.20 0.25
C GLN A 358 31.88 -9.62 0.94
N MET A 359 32.46 -8.57 0.35
CA MET A 359 33.62 -7.89 0.91
C MET A 359 33.21 -7.03 2.12
N LEU A 360 33.99 -7.11 3.18
CA LEU A 360 33.80 -6.31 4.39
C LEU A 360 34.32 -4.89 4.16
N THR A 361 33.61 -3.90 4.71
CA THR A 361 34.07 -2.50 4.69
C THR A 361 35.36 -2.32 5.48
N PHE A 362 35.50 -3.07 6.58
CA PHE A 362 36.71 -3.14 7.39
C PHE A 362 37.10 -4.61 7.56
N PRO A 363 38.34 -5.00 7.22
CA PRO A 363 38.79 -6.37 7.38
C PRO A 363 39.03 -6.72 8.85
N TYR A 364 38.80 -7.98 9.20
CA TYR A 364 39.14 -8.49 10.53
C TYR A 364 40.55 -9.09 10.52
N THR A 365 41.37 -8.75 11.51
CA THR A 365 42.75 -9.27 11.65
C THR A 365 42.88 -10.03 12.96
N PHE A 366 43.34 -11.28 12.89
CA PHE A 366 43.55 -12.15 14.04
C PHE A 366 45.01 -12.63 14.09
N LYS A 367 45.64 -12.54 15.26
CA LYS A 367 47.01 -13.03 15.51
C LYS A 367 47.02 -14.53 15.81
N ILE A 368 46.58 -15.33 14.85
CA ILE A 368 46.53 -16.79 14.95
C ILE A 368 47.15 -17.43 13.71
N LYS A 369 47.67 -18.65 13.84
CA LYS A 369 48.17 -19.45 12.72
C LYS A 369 47.26 -20.65 12.52
N LEU A 370 46.48 -20.65 11.45
CA LEU A 370 45.63 -21.78 11.07
C LEU A 370 46.39 -22.73 10.11
N PRO A 371 46.15 -24.05 10.19
CA PRO A 371 46.63 -25.00 9.18
C PRO A 371 46.16 -24.65 7.77
N ASP A 372 46.94 -25.04 6.75
CA ASP A 372 46.59 -24.80 5.34
C ASP A 372 45.26 -25.44 4.94
N GLU A 373 44.89 -26.56 5.58
CA GLU A 373 43.60 -27.22 5.36
C GLU A 373 42.43 -26.38 5.88
N SER A 374 42.56 -25.77 7.07
CA SER A 374 41.57 -24.84 7.62
C SER A 374 41.39 -23.60 6.73
N LEU A 375 42.47 -23.09 6.14
CA LEU A 375 42.40 -22.00 5.16
C LEU A 375 41.67 -22.41 3.87
N LYS A 376 41.86 -23.65 3.41
CA LYS A 376 41.11 -24.19 2.26
C LYS A 376 39.62 -24.30 2.59
N ILE A 377 39.25 -24.76 3.79
CA ILE A 377 37.85 -24.84 4.24
C ILE A 377 37.20 -23.46 4.17
N LEU A 378 37.82 -22.42 4.76
CA LEU A 378 37.32 -21.05 4.72
C LEU A 378 37.04 -20.57 3.29
N LYS A 379 37.99 -20.78 2.37
CA LYS A 379 37.83 -20.38 0.96
C LYS A 379 36.71 -21.15 0.25
N VAL A 380 36.59 -22.46 0.49
CA VAL A 380 35.50 -23.30 -0.08
C VAL A 380 34.12 -22.82 0.36
N TYR A 381 34.01 -22.34 1.60
CA TYR A 381 32.76 -21.81 2.15
C TYR A 381 32.59 -20.30 1.97
N GLY A 382 33.32 -19.68 1.03
CA GLY A 382 33.07 -18.33 0.56
C GLY A 382 33.70 -17.21 1.39
N PHE A 383 34.62 -17.51 2.30
CA PHE A 383 35.41 -16.51 3.00
C PHE A 383 36.60 -16.05 2.13
N SER A 384 36.88 -14.75 2.14
CA SER A 384 38.09 -14.17 1.54
C SER A 384 39.12 -13.96 2.63
N VAL A 385 40.18 -14.77 2.59
CA VAL A 385 41.19 -14.86 3.65
C VAL A 385 42.60 -14.69 3.08
N ILE A 386 43.39 -13.83 3.70
CA ILE A 386 44.82 -13.64 3.44
C ILE A 386 45.59 -14.09 4.68
N ALA A 387 46.45 -15.10 4.54
CA ALA A 387 47.33 -15.57 5.60
C ALA A 387 48.72 -14.93 5.48
N LYS A 388 49.28 -14.51 6.61
CA LYS A 388 50.67 -14.07 6.77
C LYS A 388 51.32 -14.91 7.89
N GLU A 389 52.63 -14.74 8.12
CA GLU A 389 53.41 -15.60 9.01
C GLU A 389 52.79 -15.83 10.40
N ASN A 390 52.22 -14.80 11.02
CA ASN A 390 51.60 -14.85 12.36
C ASN A 390 50.21 -14.16 12.45
N GLU A 391 49.58 -13.87 11.31
CA GLU A 391 48.26 -13.23 11.30
C GLU A 391 47.40 -13.69 10.12
N ILE A 392 46.10 -13.67 10.33
CA ILE A 392 45.09 -13.95 9.31
C ILE A 392 44.20 -12.73 9.17
N ILE A 393 44.01 -12.30 7.92
CA ILE A 393 43.18 -11.15 7.55
C ILE A 393 41.98 -11.66 6.76
N ILE A 394 40.78 -11.31 7.21
CA ILE A 394 39.51 -11.73 6.62
C ILE A 394 38.85 -10.51 6.00
N ASN A 395 38.84 -10.49 4.67
CA ASN A 395 38.37 -9.36 3.86
C ASN A 395 36.94 -9.55 3.37
N GLY A 396 36.39 -10.75 3.49
CA GLY A 396 35.06 -11.07 3.00
C GLY A 396 34.50 -12.33 3.63
N ILE A 397 33.18 -12.37 3.73
CA ILE A 397 32.41 -13.47 4.31
C ILE A 397 31.40 -13.99 3.26
N PRO A 398 30.89 -15.21 3.39
CA PRO A 398 29.83 -15.69 2.50
C PRO A 398 28.53 -14.90 2.69
N ASP A 399 27.77 -14.76 1.60
CA ASP A 399 26.44 -14.11 1.55
C ASP A 399 25.35 -14.81 2.38
N ILE A 400 25.69 -15.92 3.05
CA ILE A 400 24.85 -16.56 4.05
C ILE A 400 24.90 -15.85 5.41
N ILE A 401 25.98 -15.11 5.68
CA ILE A 401 26.19 -14.34 6.91
C ILE A 401 25.88 -12.87 6.64
N GLU A 402 24.76 -12.39 7.18
CA GLU A 402 24.30 -11.02 6.93
C GLU A 402 25.01 -9.95 7.76
N SER A 403 25.50 -10.32 8.94
CA SER A 403 26.23 -9.47 9.86
C SER A 403 27.07 -10.33 10.79
N LEU A 404 28.14 -9.77 11.33
CA LEU A 404 29.10 -10.49 12.13
C LEU A 404 29.91 -9.55 13.00
N ASN A 405 30.05 -9.87 14.29
CA ASN A 405 30.94 -9.15 15.20
C ASN A 405 32.31 -9.87 15.31
N TYR A 406 33.25 -9.26 16.05
CA TYR A 406 34.59 -9.82 16.22
C TYR A 406 34.58 -11.17 16.97
N GLU A 407 33.75 -11.31 18.01
CA GLU A 407 33.65 -12.55 18.82
C GLU A 407 33.10 -13.73 18.01
N ASP A 408 32.10 -13.49 17.16
CA ASP A 408 31.53 -14.51 16.29
C ASP A 408 32.56 -14.97 15.23
N MET A 409 33.35 -14.03 14.68
CA MET A 409 34.48 -14.38 13.80
C MET A 409 35.55 -15.20 14.54
N GLU A 410 35.86 -14.84 15.78
CA GLU A 410 36.82 -15.58 16.60
C GLU A 410 36.32 -17.01 16.88
N SER A 411 35.03 -17.18 17.15
CA SER A 411 34.39 -18.48 17.35
C SER A 411 34.50 -19.38 16.11
N ILE A 412 34.22 -18.83 14.92
CA ILE A 412 34.41 -19.54 13.64
C ILE A 412 35.86 -20.02 13.51
N LEU A 413 36.84 -19.16 13.81
CA LEU A 413 38.25 -19.52 13.67
C LEU A 413 38.69 -20.57 14.71
N LYS A 414 38.20 -20.47 15.95
CA LYS A 414 38.44 -21.49 16.99
C LYS A 414 37.89 -22.86 16.62
N SER A 415 36.73 -22.92 15.94
CA SER A 415 36.14 -24.18 15.48
C SER A 415 37.05 -24.94 14.49
N LEU A 416 37.95 -24.22 13.80
CA LEU A 416 38.90 -24.72 12.81
C LEU A 416 40.31 -25.00 13.36
N ASP A 417 40.55 -24.78 14.65
CA ASP A 417 41.84 -24.99 15.34
C ASP A 417 41.92 -26.34 16.09
N ASN A 418 40.88 -27.18 15.95
CA ASN A 418 40.88 -28.53 16.52
C ASN A 418 41.83 -29.46 15.73
N LYS A 419 42.42 -30.48 16.38
CA LYS A 419 43.44 -31.39 15.78
C LYS A 419 42.86 -32.68 15.15
N LYS A 420 41.62 -32.67 14.67
CA LYS A 420 40.93 -33.85 14.09
C LYS A 420 40.10 -33.46 12.85
N HIS A 421 40.65 -33.69 11.67
CA HIS A 421 40.15 -33.18 10.38
C HIS A 421 38.68 -33.42 10.03
N ALA A 422 38.12 -34.58 10.37
CA ALA A 422 36.70 -34.86 10.08
C ALA A 422 35.73 -34.08 10.98
N PHE A 423 36.11 -33.83 12.24
CA PHE A 423 35.30 -33.08 13.20
C PHE A 423 35.45 -31.56 13.01
N GLU A 424 36.55 -31.10 12.42
CA GLU A 424 36.80 -29.68 12.11
C GLU A 424 35.76 -29.10 11.15
N VAL A 425 35.42 -29.82 10.06
CA VAL A 425 34.44 -29.34 9.07
C VAL A 425 33.04 -29.27 9.69
N GLU A 426 32.65 -30.27 10.48
CA GLU A 426 31.34 -30.30 11.12
C GLU A 426 31.20 -29.19 12.18
N ALA A 427 32.22 -29.01 13.02
CA ALA A 427 32.26 -27.94 14.02
C ALA A 427 32.18 -26.55 13.35
N PHE A 428 32.94 -26.35 12.27
CA PHE A 428 32.91 -25.12 11.49
C PHE A 428 31.53 -24.84 10.87
N LEU A 429 30.92 -25.85 10.24
CA LEU A 429 29.60 -25.68 9.63
C LEU A 429 28.53 -25.36 10.68
N ASN A 430 28.59 -25.99 11.85
CA ASN A 430 27.68 -25.68 12.94
C ASN A 430 27.84 -24.24 13.41
N GLU A 431 29.07 -23.76 13.60
CA GLU A 431 29.33 -22.39 14.05
C GLU A 431 28.82 -21.36 13.03
N VAL A 432 29.09 -21.58 11.73
CA VAL A 432 28.59 -20.73 10.65
C VAL A 432 27.05 -20.71 10.62
N LEU A 433 26.40 -21.84 10.90
CA LEU A 433 24.93 -21.93 10.97
C LEU A 433 24.36 -21.17 12.16
N GLU A 434 24.95 -21.32 13.35
CA GLU A 434 24.50 -20.60 14.56
C GLU A 434 24.50 -19.09 14.31
N ILE A 435 25.59 -18.59 13.75
CA ILE A 435 25.78 -17.18 13.42
C ILE A 435 24.80 -16.72 12.33
N ALA A 436 24.62 -17.51 11.27
CA ALA A 436 23.66 -17.18 10.20
C ALA A 436 22.22 -17.10 10.72
N VAL A 437 21.84 -17.99 11.66
CA VAL A 437 20.53 -17.98 12.31
C VAL A 437 20.39 -16.77 13.24
N LYS A 438 21.41 -16.46 14.04
CA LYS A 438 21.45 -15.34 14.99
C LYS A 438 21.23 -14.00 14.29
N TYR A 439 21.88 -13.76 13.15
CA TYR A 439 21.80 -12.49 12.42
C TYR A 439 20.79 -12.46 11.27
N SER A 440 19.97 -13.50 11.10
CA SER A 440 19.01 -13.60 9.99
C SER A 440 17.98 -12.46 9.99
N LYS A 441 17.95 -11.68 8.90
CA LYS A 441 16.90 -10.67 8.63
C LYS A 441 15.74 -11.23 7.81
N LEU A 442 15.73 -12.52 7.49
CA LEU A 442 14.59 -13.14 6.81
C LEU A 442 13.31 -12.91 7.61
N SER A 443 12.31 -12.39 6.91
CA SER A 443 10.94 -12.27 7.39
C SER A 443 10.31 -13.66 7.50
N ASP A 444 9.25 -13.79 8.31
CA ASP A 444 8.58 -15.07 8.51
C ASP A 444 8.01 -15.63 7.19
N ASP A 445 7.55 -14.76 6.30
CA ASP A 445 7.08 -15.14 4.95
C ASP A 445 8.22 -15.73 4.10
N GLU A 446 9.42 -15.14 4.15
CA GLU A 446 10.59 -15.66 3.44
C GLU A 446 11.06 -17.00 4.01
N ILE A 447 10.99 -17.16 5.34
CA ILE A 447 11.31 -18.44 6.00
C ILE A 447 10.35 -19.52 5.55
N ILE A 448 9.04 -19.27 5.57
CA ILE A 448 8.02 -20.22 5.13
C ILE A 448 8.26 -20.61 3.67
N LEU A 449 8.40 -19.62 2.77
CA LEU A 449 8.60 -19.87 1.35
C LEU A 449 9.84 -20.70 1.11
N LYS A 450 11.00 -20.26 1.64
CA LYS A 450 12.27 -20.98 1.45
C LYS A 450 12.20 -22.39 2.02
N LEU A 451 11.60 -22.58 3.20
CA LEU A 451 11.45 -23.89 3.84
C LEU A 451 10.61 -24.84 2.99
N LEU A 452 9.46 -24.39 2.47
CA LEU A 452 8.54 -25.23 1.69
C LEU A 452 9.12 -25.71 0.35
N PHE A 453 10.09 -24.98 -0.22
CA PHE A 453 10.80 -25.39 -1.44
C PHE A 453 11.94 -26.40 -1.18
N LEU A 454 12.24 -26.73 0.09
CA LEU A 454 13.25 -27.73 0.42
C LEU A 454 12.68 -29.15 0.37
N LYS A 455 13.55 -30.12 0.08
CA LYS A 455 13.22 -31.53 0.24
C LYS A 455 13.02 -31.84 1.74
N ASN A 456 11.90 -32.48 2.07
CA ASN A 456 11.50 -32.84 3.44
C ASN A 456 11.49 -31.64 4.42
N PRO A 457 10.56 -30.68 4.23
CA PRO A 457 10.50 -29.46 5.04
C PRO A 457 10.06 -29.70 6.49
N ASN A 458 9.49 -30.87 6.77
CA ASN A 458 8.92 -31.21 8.08
C ASN A 458 9.98 -31.48 9.15
N PHE A 459 11.23 -31.78 8.78
CA PHE A 459 12.29 -32.19 9.70
C PHE A 459 13.62 -31.49 9.43
N ASP A 460 14.35 -31.17 10.50
CA ASP A 460 15.70 -30.63 10.43
C ASP A 460 16.73 -31.74 10.14
N HIS A 461 18.02 -31.38 10.11
CA HIS A 461 19.11 -32.34 9.85
C HIS A 461 19.29 -33.37 10.99
N ASN A 462 18.73 -33.11 12.18
CA ASN A 462 18.74 -34.00 13.34
C ASN A 462 17.43 -34.77 13.50
N ASN A 463 16.60 -34.83 12.44
CA ASN A 463 15.27 -35.45 12.43
C ASN A 463 14.29 -34.87 13.46
N ARG A 464 14.51 -33.64 13.92
CA ARG A 464 13.59 -32.94 14.82
C ARG A 464 12.52 -32.25 13.98
N ARG A 465 11.28 -32.32 14.45
CA ARG A 465 10.13 -31.73 13.75
C ARG A 465 10.27 -30.21 13.66
N ILE A 466 10.13 -29.67 12.45
CA ILE A 466 10.08 -28.24 12.13
C ILE A 466 8.63 -27.79 12.03
N ILE A 467 7.81 -28.53 11.29
CA ILE A 467 6.43 -28.19 10.98
C ILE A 467 5.51 -29.13 11.76
N TYR A 468 4.67 -28.57 12.62
CA TYR A 468 3.55 -29.25 13.25
C TYR A 468 2.26 -28.78 12.59
N GLU A 469 1.38 -29.71 12.24
CA GLU A 469 0.12 -29.42 11.55
C GLU A 469 -1.01 -29.84 12.47
N ILE A 470 -1.94 -28.92 12.75
CA ILE A 470 -3.17 -29.17 13.50
C ILE A 470 -4.32 -29.09 12.51
N ASP A 471 -5.11 -30.15 12.37
CA ASP A 471 -6.32 -30.10 11.56
C ASP A 471 -7.35 -29.18 12.23
N LEU A 472 -7.94 -28.27 11.45
CA LEU A 472 -9.00 -27.39 11.95
C LEU A 472 -10.24 -28.18 12.37
N ASN A 473 -10.51 -29.33 11.74
CA ASN A 473 -11.60 -30.22 12.14
C ASN A 473 -11.38 -30.81 13.54
N GLU A 474 -10.13 -31.10 13.93
CA GLU A 474 -9.80 -31.57 15.28
C GLU A 474 -10.02 -30.49 16.34
N ILE A 475 -9.86 -29.21 15.97
CA ILE A 475 -10.16 -28.09 16.85
C ILE A 475 -11.68 -27.90 16.96
N GLU A 476 -12.40 -27.90 15.83
CA GLU A 476 -13.86 -27.79 15.83
C GLU A 476 -14.53 -28.93 16.61
N ASN A 477 -14.00 -30.14 16.58
CA ASN A 477 -14.54 -31.26 17.37
C ASN A 477 -14.28 -31.14 18.89
N LYS A 478 -13.45 -30.19 19.33
CA LYS A 478 -13.08 -29.99 20.74
C LYS A 478 -13.78 -28.82 21.42
N PHE A 479 -14.47 -27.97 20.66
CA PHE A 479 -15.23 -26.80 21.14
C PHE A 479 -16.67 -26.91 20.67
#